data_AF-A0A1G2W7C0-F1
#
_entry.id   AF-A0A1G2W7C0-F1
#
_cell.length_a   1.000
_cell.length_b   1.000
_cell.length_c   1.000
_cell.angle_alpha   90.00
_cell.angle_beta   90.00
_cell.angle_gamma   90.00
#
_symmetry.space_group_name_H-M   'P 1'
#
loop_
_entity.id
_entity.type
_entity.pdbx_description
1 polymer ?
#
loop_
_entity_poly.entity_id
_entity_poly.type
_entity_poly.pdbx_seq_one_letter_code
_entity_poly.pdbx_strand_id
1 'polypeptide(L)' 'MNDLYSTFKKLGLTASERDFSRRWAGRSASYLATTKTLSDGAMITVFRRLIEERRWLLALRVARMVLFGPRRRSAP' A
#
# COMPACT_ATOMS: atom_id res chain seq x y z
N MET A 1 -9.49 -8.29 -2.17
CA MET A 1 -8.63 -7.47 -3.05
C MET A 1 -8.18 -6.26 -2.25
N ASN A 2 -6.87 -6.01 -2.17
CA ASN A 2 -6.21 -5.02 -1.28
C ASN A 2 -6.98 -3.70 -1.15
N ASP A 3 -7.56 -3.43 0.03
CA ASP A 3 -8.33 -2.21 0.33
C ASP A 3 -7.52 -0.94 0.03
N LEU A 4 -6.20 -1.03 0.20
CA LEU A 4 -5.24 0.02 -0.07
C LEU A 4 -5.03 0.27 -1.57
N TYR A 5 -4.93 -0.76 -2.40
CA TYR A 5 -4.88 -0.61 -3.87
C TYR A 5 -6.19 0.01 -4.40
N SER A 6 -7.34 -0.48 -3.92
CA SER A 6 -8.65 0.06 -4.27
C SER A 6 -8.80 1.53 -3.86
N THR A 7 -8.28 1.92 -2.69
CA THR A 7 -8.26 3.31 -2.23
C THR A 7 -7.39 4.18 -3.15
N PHE A 8 -6.19 3.72 -3.50
CA PHE A 8 -5.31 4.46 -4.41
C PHE A 8 -5.91 4.60 -5.81
N LYS A 9 -6.58 3.56 -6.31
CA LYS A 9 -7.26 3.59 -7.60
C LYS A 9 -8.44 4.57 -7.59
N LYS A 10 -9.26 4.56 -6.53
CA LYS A 10 -10.38 5.51 -6.36
C LYS A 10 -9.91 6.97 -6.28
N LEU A 11 -8.72 7.20 -5.73
CA LEU A 11 -8.12 8.53 -5.63
C LEU A 11 -7.33 8.94 -6.89
N GLY A 12 -7.31 8.11 -7.94
CA GLY A 12 -6.58 8.38 -9.18
C GLY A 12 -5.06 8.37 -9.04
N LEU A 13 -4.54 7.80 -7.95
CA LEU A 13 -3.10 7.79 -7.63
C LEU A 13 -2.32 6.67 -8.31
N THR A 14 -3.04 5.66 -8.81
CA THR A 14 -2.46 4.53 -9.52
C THR A 14 -3.41 4.10 -10.63
N ALA A 15 -2.87 3.88 -11.82
CA ALA A 15 -3.63 3.37 -12.96
C ALA A 15 -3.79 1.84 -12.91
N SER A 16 -2.76 1.14 -12.39
CA SER A 16 -2.66 -0.33 -12.42
C SER A 16 -1.95 -0.88 -11.18
N GLU A 17 -2.14 -2.15 -10.86
CA GLU A 17 -1.44 -2.83 -9.74
C GLU A 17 0.09 -2.83 -9.92
N ARG A 18 0.55 -2.86 -11.17
CA ARG A 18 1.97 -2.75 -11.54
C ARG A 18 2.54 -1.38 -11.19
N ASP A 19 1.81 -0.31 -11.52
CA ASP A 19 2.22 1.06 -11.20
C ASP A 19 2.23 1.24 -9.68
N PHE A 20 1.20 0.75 -8.99
CA PHE A 20 1.17 0.73 -7.53
C PHE A 20 2.39 0.00 -6.93
N SER A 21 2.69 -1.21 -7.40
CA SER A 21 3.79 -2.01 -6.85
C SER A 21 5.16 -1.34 -7.06
N ARG A 22 5.39 -0.80 -8.26
CA ARG A 22 6.67 -0.18 -8.64
C ARG A 22 6.83 1.23 -8.07
N ARG A 23 5.78 2.04 -8.15
CA ARG A 23 5.78 3.47 -7.81
C ARG A 23 5.38 3.76 -6.37
N TRP A 24 4.75 2.84 -5.65
CA TRP A 24 4.34 3.10 -4.28
C TRP A 24 4.93 2.08 -3.31
N ALA A 25 4.88 0.79 -3.64
CA ALA A 25 5.46 -0.25 -2.78
C ALA A 25 6.97 -0.45 -2.94
N GLY A 26 7.60 0.18 -3.94
CA GLY A 26 9.03 0.01 -4.23
C GLY A 26 9.43 -1.44 -4.53
N ARG A 27 8.48 -2.27 -4.96
CA ARG A 27 8.65 -3.71 -5.19
C ARG A 27 8.45 -4.04 -6.67
N SER A 28 8.77 -5.27 -7.02
CA SER A 28 8.56 -5.77 -8.39
C SER A 28 7.09 -5.63 -8.81
N ALA A 29 6.85 -5.35 -10.09
CA ALA A 29 5.51 -5.13 -10.64
C ALA A 29 4.58 -6.34 -10.45
N SER A 30 5.15 -7.54 -10.28
CA SER A 30 4.42 -8.78 -10.00
C SER A 30 4.16 -9.01 -8.51
N TYR A 31 4.66 -8.16 -7.61
CA TYR A 31 4.60 -8.38 -6.16
C TYR A 31 3.15 -8.50 -5.65
N LEU A 32 2.27 -7.58 -6.07
CA LEU A 32 0.85 -7.67 -5.73
C LEU A 32 0.14 -8.87 -6.38
N ALA A 33 0.54 -9.23 -7.61
CA ALA A 33 0.00 -10.38 -8.32
C ALA A 33 0.40 -11.71 -7.63
N THR A 34 1.61 -11.78 -7.08
CA THR A 34 2.16 -12.98 -6.43
C THR A 34 1.75 -13.09 -4.97
N THR A 35 1.88 -12.01 -4.18
CA THR A 35 1.66 -12.06 -2.73
C THR A 35 0.19 -11.88 -2.37
N LYS A 36 -0.67 -11.42 -3.31
CA LYS A 36 -2.09 -11.07 -3.13
C LYS A 36 -2.39 -10.08 -1.99
N THR A 37 -1.37 -9.68 -1.23
CA THR A 37 -1.40 -8.98 0.06
C THR A 37 -0.17 -8.08 0.13
N LEU A 38 -0.33 -6.86 0.65
CA LEU A 38 0.83 -6.01 0.95
C LEU A 38 1.48 -6.49 2.25
N SER A 39 2.79 -6.73 2.22
CA SER A 39 3.58 -6.89 3.44
C SER A 39 3.73 -5.55 4.17
N ASP A 40 3.89 -5.59 5.50
CA ASP A 40 4.08 -4.40 6.35
C ASP A 40 5.20 -3.49 5.82
N GLY A 41 6.33 -4.06 5.38
CA GLY A 41 7.44 -3.28 4.80
C GLY A 41 7.06 -2.53 3.52
N ALA A 42 6.18 -3.11 2.70
CA ALA A 42 5.65 -2.43 1.52
C ALA A 42 4.71 -1.29 1.92
N MET A 43 3.87 -1.47 2.94
CA MET A 43 2.99 -0.41 3.45
C MET A 43 3.78 0.75 4.06
N ILE A 44 4.87 0.47 4.79
CA ILE A 44 5.77 1.50 5.34
C ILE A 44 6.43 2.30 4.22
N THR A 45 6.84 1.64 3.13
CA THR A 45 7.40 2.31 1.95
C THR A 45 6.37 3.25 1.31
N VAL A 46 5.12 2.80 1.18
CA VAL A 46 4.01 3.63 0.68
C VAL A 46 3.77 4.83 1.59
N PHE A 47 3.75 4.61 2.91
CA PHE A 47 3.57 5.67 3.90
C PHE A 47 4.68 6.73 3.83
N ARG A 48 5.94 6.30 3.72
CA ARG A 48 7.09 7.20 3.58
C ARG A 48 6.96 8.09 2.34
N ARG A 49 6.61 7.52 1.19
CA ARG A 49 6.38 8.29 -0.05
C ARG A 49 5.23 9.29 0.08
N LEU A 50 4.15 8.91 0.78
CA LEU A 50 3.04 9.84 1.02
C LEU A 50 3.43 11.03 1.89
N ILE A 51 4.34 10.84 2.84
CA ILE A 51 4.91 11.94 3.63
C ILE A 51 5.81 12.83 2.77
N GLU A 52 6.67 12.24 1.93
CA GLU A 52 7.53 12.99 1.00
C GLU A 52 6.70 13.86 0.03
N GLU A 53 5.58 13.33 -0.46
CA GLU A 53 4.62 14.04 -1.32
C GLU A 53 3.72 15.04 -0.56
N ARG A 54 3.96 15.26 0.74
CA ARG A 54 3.13 16.09 1.65
C ARG A 54 1.64 15.71 1.66
N ARG A 55 1.31 14.46 1.35
CA ARG A 55 -0.05 13.92 1.33
C ARG A 55 -0.43 13.34 2.69
N TRP A 56 -0.44 14.20 3.72
CA TRP A 56 -0.64 13.83 5.13
C TRP A 56 -1.95 13.09 5.41
N LEU A 57 -3.07 13.52 4.80
CA LEU A 57 -4.38 12.85 4.97
C LEU A 57 -4.36 11.40 4.46
N LEU A 58 -3.68 11.16 3.34
CA LEU A 58 -3.49 9.84 2.77
C LEU A 58 -2.51 9.01 3.60
N ALA A 59 -1.41 9.63 4.02
CA ALA A 59 -0.44 9.00 4.90
C ALA A 59 -1.12 8.53 6.20
N LEU A 60 -1.95 9.36 6.82
CA LEU A 60 -2.71 9.00 8.02
C LEU A 60 -3.68 7.85 7.76
N ARG A 61 -4.35 7.83 6.60
CA ARG A 61 -5.26 6.74 6.21
C ARG A 61 -4.51 5.42 6.01
N VAL A 62 -3.34 5.46 5.38
CA VAL A 62 -2.45 4.30 5.22
C VAL A 62 -1.90 3.85 6.57
N ALA A 63 -1.44 4.77 7.43
CA ALA A 63 -0.99 4.45 8.78
C ALA A 63 -2.11 3.81 9.61
N ARG A 64 -3.35 4.29 9.50
CA ARG A 64 -4.51 3.68 10.14
C ARG A 64 -4.76 2.27 9.59
N MET A 65 -4.59 2.02 8.29
CA MET A 65 -4.64 0.67 7.73
C MET A 65 -3.49 -0.23 8.21
N VAL A 66 -2.28 0.29 8.42
CA VAL A 66 -1.16 -0.49 8.95
C VAL A 66 -1.38 -0.85 10.42
N LEU A 67 -1.88 0.11 11.21
CA LEU A 67 -2.06 -0.05 12.65
C LEU A 67 -3.34 -0.82 13.02
N PHE A 68 -4.43 -0.61 12.28
CA PHE A 68 -5.77 -1.16 12.54
C PHE A 68 -6.28 -2.09 11.45
N GLY A 69 -5.53 -2.27 10.35
CA GLY A 69 -5.85 -3.32 9.39
C GLY A 69 -5.82 -4.67 10.11
N PRO A 70 -6.61 -5.66 9.65
CA PRO A 70 -6.60 -6.98 10.25
C PRO A 70 -5.17 -7.50 10.19
N ARG A 71 -4.47 -7.43 11.32
CA ARG A 71 -3.26 -8.20 11.58
C ARG A 71 -3.72 -9.65 11.51
N ARG A 72 -3.80 -10.19 10.30
CA ARG A 72 -3.69 -11.63 10.12
C ARG A 72 -2.24 -11.93 10.44
N ARG A 73 -2.01 -11.98 11.76
CA ARG A 73 -0.93 -12.69 12.42
C ARG A 73 -0.78 -13.96 11.62
N SER A 74 0.27 -14.03 10.80
CA SER A 74 0.82 -15.29 10.35
C SER A 74 1.08 -16.05 11.64
N ALA A 75 0.11 -16.86 12.04
CA ALA A 75 0.34 -17.85 13.07
C ALA A 75 1.42 -18.79 12.53
N PRO A 76 2.36 -19.21 13.39
CA PRO A 76 3.51 -20.03 13.00
C PRO A 76 3.11 -21.35 12.35
#